data_AF-A0A2V8CQX3-F1
#
_entry.id   AF-A0A2V8CQX3-F1
#
_cell.length_a   1.000
_cell.length_b   1.000
_cell.length_c   1.000
_cell.angle_alpha   90.00
_cell.angle_beta   90.00
_cell.angle_gamma   90.00
#
_symmetry.space_group_name_H-M   'P 1'
#
loop_
_entity.id
_entity.type
_entity.pdbx_description
1 polymer ?
#
loop_
_entity_poly.entity_id
_entity_poly.type
_entity_poly.pdbx_seq_one_letter_code
_entity_poly.pdbx_strand_id
1 'polypeptide(L)' 'MTFPVSIDRELVTRIRMEFMEMPGLCLSERQARRLWNIEEATCARILAHLVEERFLTRSRDGANLRSGSTRLHGADAA' A
#
# COMPACT_ATOMS: atom_id res chain seq x y z
N MET A 1 -5.64 8.88 22.76
CA MET A 1 -5.30 7.49 23.13
C MET A 1 -5.74 6.60 21.97
N THR A 2 -4.84 6.28 21.04
CA THR A 2 -5.16 5.44 19.88
C THR A 2 -5.03 3.99 20.30
N PHE A 3 -6.16 3.32 20.51
CA PHE A 3 -6.17 1.89 20.81
C PHE A 3 -5.55 1.11 19.64
N PRO A 4 -4.74 0.07 19.89
CA PRO A 4 -4.28 -0.81 18.81
C PRO A 4 -5.49 -1.62 18.34
N VAL A 5 -6.21 -1.09 17.37
CA VAL A 5 -7.16 -1.89 16.58
C VAL A 5 -6.36 -3.08 15.99
N SER A 6 -6.88 -4.30 15.99
CA SER A 6 -6.16 -5.43 15.38
C SER A 6 -6.03 -5.21 13.86
N ILE A 7 -4.91 -5.61 13.24
CA ILE A 7 -4.81 -5.63 11.77
C ILE A 7 -5.42 -6.95 11.28
N ASP A 8 -6.42 -6.87 10.42
CA ASP A 8 -7.08 -8.04 9.82
C ASP A 8 -6.15 -8.80 8.87
N ARG A 9 -5.66 -9.97 9.30
CA ARG A 9 -4.71 -10.78 8.53
C ARG A 9 -5.26 -11.25 7.18
N GLU A 10 -6.56 -11.56 7.11
CA GLU A 10 -7.22 -11.95 5.85
C GLU A 10 -7.25 -10.80 4.85
N LEU A 11 -7.54 -9.59 5.33
CA LEU A 11 -7.56 -8.39 4.50
C LEU A 11 -6.16 -8.05 3.99
N VAL A 12 -5.14 -8.13 4.85
CA VAL A 12 -3.72 -7.98 4.43
C VAL A 12 -3.37 -9.00 3.34
N THR A 13 -3.78 -10.25 3.50
CA THR A 13 -3.51 -11.31 2.52
C THR A 13 -4.19 -11.02 1.19
N ARG A 14 -5.46 -10.61 1.20
CA ARG A 14 -6.21 -10.22 0.00
C ARG A 14 -5.54 -9.04 -0.73
N ILE A 15 -5.12 -8.01 0.01
CA ILE A 15 -4.43 -6.84 -0.56
C ILE A 15 -3.09 -7.25 -1.18
N ARG A 16 -2.33 -8.12 -0.51
CA ARG A 16 -1.07 -8.65 -1.06
C ARG A 16 -1.29 -9.40 -2.36
N MET A 17 -2.34 -10.22 -2.44
CA MET A 17 -2.69 -10.95 -3.66
C MET A 17 -3.03 -9.99 -4.80
N GLU A 18 -3.83 -8.95 -4.56
CA GLU A 18 -4.13 -7.90 -5.56
C GLU A 18 -2.85 -7.24 -6.12
N PHE A 19 -1.91 -6.87 -5.25
CA PHE A 19 -0.62 -6.31 -5.70
C PHE A 19 0.29 -7.34 -6.40
N MET A 20 0.08 -8.64 -6.17
CA MET A 20 0.81 -9.71 -6.85
C MET A 20 0.22 -10.04 -8.22
N GLU A 21 -1.12 -10.02 -8.35
CA GLU A 21 -1.81 -10.26 -9.62
C GLU A 21 -1.58 -9.12 -10.62
N MET A 22 -1.38 -7.89 -10.13
CA MET A 22 -1.11 -6.71 -10.97
C MET A 22 0.26 -6.08 -10.67
N PRO A 23 1.36 -6.57 -11.27
CA PRO A 23 2.69 -5.99 -11.11
C PRO A 23 2.80 -4.61 -11.78
N GLY A 24 2.44 -3.57 -11.03
CA GLY A 24 2.37 -2.19 -11.50
C GLY A 24 1.22 -1.39 -10.91
N LEU A 25 0.40 -2.02 -10.07
CA LEU A 25 -0.67 -1.36 -9.34
C LEU A 25 -0.08 -0.28 -8.41
N CYS A 26 -0.43 0.97 -8.68
CA CYS A 26 -0.12 2.13 -7.84
C CYS A 26 -1.44 2.66 -7.29
N LEU A 27 -1.66 2.49 -5.99
CA LEU A 27 -2.89 2.95 -5.33
C LEU A 27 -2.56 3.97 -4.25
N SER A 28 -3.14 5.16 -4.37
CA SER A 28 -3.25 6.08 -3.24
C SER A 28 -4.18 5.50 -2.18
N GLU A 29 -4.00 5.93 -0.93
CA GLU A 29 -4.85 5.54 0.19
C GLU A 29 -6.35 5.77 -0.12
N ARG A 30 -6.68 6.87 -0.80
CA ARG A 30 -8.04 7.18 -1.25
C ARG A 30 -8.59 6.16 -2.26
N GLN A 31 -7.76 5.68 -3.18
CA GLN A 31 -8.16 4.67 -4.16
C GLN A 31 -8.30 3.30 -3.51
N ALA A 32 -7.35 2.92 -2.66
CA ALA A 32 -7.37 1.70 -1.86
C ALA A 32 -8.65 1.58 -1.01
N ARG A 33 -9.04 2.66 -0.32
CA ARG A 33 -10.29 2.73 0.46
C ARG A 33 -11.53 2.45 -0.37
N ARG A 34 -11.60 3.02 -1.58
CA ARG A 34 -12.74 2.82 -2.49
C ARG A 34 -12.75 1.42 -3.09
N LEU A 35 -11.58 0.88 -3.39
CA LEU A 35 -11.44 -0.45 -4.00
C LEU A 35 -11.77 -1.56 -3.00
N TRP A 36 -11.29 -1.46 -1.77
CA TRP A 36 -11.49 -2.47 -0.73
C TRP A 36 -12.68 -2.18 0.20
N ASN A 37 -13.32 -1.02 0.03
CA ASN A 37 -14.44 -0.54 0.84
C ASN A 37 -14.15 -0.58 2.36
N ILE A 38 -12.99 -0.04 2.75
CA ILE A 38 -12.50 -0.02 4.14
C ILE A 38 -12.30 1.40 4.67
N GLU A 39 -12.34 1.54 6.00
CA GLU A 39 -12.08 2.81 6.68
C GLU A 39 -10.65 3.31 6.52
N GLU A 40 -10.47 4.63 6.67
CA GLU A 40 -9.18 5.32 6.56
C GLU A 40 -8.14 4.74 7.52
N ALA A 41 -8.50 4.64 8.80
CA ALA A 41 -7.58 4.14 9.82
C ALA A 41 -7.12 2.70 9.52
N THR A 42 -8.01 1.85 9.04
CA THR A 42 -7.67 0.47 8.66
C THR A 42 -6.79 0.43 7.42
N CYS A 43 -7.11 1.24 6.40
CA CYS A 43 -6.33 1.34 5.17
C CYS A 43 -4.90 1.86 5.45
N ALA A 44 -4.77 2.97 6.18
CA ALA A 44 -3.50 3.57 6.57
C ALA A 44 -2.59 2.55 7.27
N ARG A 45 -3.16 1.75 8.18
CA ARG A 45 -2.40 0.78 8.97
C ARG A 45 -1.94 -0.41 8.15
N ILE A 46 -2.79 -0.95 7.28
CA ILE A 46 -2.40 -2.05 6.40
C ILE A 46 -1.30 -1.59 5.43
N LEU A 47 -1.47 -0.40 4.83
CA LEU A 47 -0.47 0.17 3.94
C LEU A 47 0.84 0.43 4.68
N ALA A 48 0.79 1.04 5.87
CA ALA A 48 1.97 1.27 6.70
C ALA A 48 2.69 -0.03 7.07
N HIS A 49 1.95 -1.07 7.47
CA HIS A 49 2.52 -2.38 7.79
C HIS A 49 3.19 -3.02 6.57
N LEU A 50 2.57 -2.94 5.38
CA LEU A 50 3.16 -3.47 4.15
C LEU A 50 4.38 -2.66 3.68
N VAL A 51 4.45 -1.36 3.98
CA VAL A 51 5.63 -0.53 3.73
C VAL A 51 6.76 -0.87 4.70
N GLU A 52 6.45 -1.08 5.98
CA GLU A 52 7.40 -1.51 7.01
C GLU A 52 8.02 -2.87 6.67
N GLU A 53 7.20 -3.82 6.19
CA GLU A 53 7.63 -5.12 5.67
C GLU A 53 8.37 -5.04 4.32
N ARG A 54 8.61 -3.84 3.79
CA ARG A 54 9.21 -3.56 2.48
C ARG A 54 8.48 -4.23 1.30
N PHE A 55 7.23 -4.64 1.47
CA PHE A 55 6.41 -5.19 0.39
C PHE A 55 5.88 -4.08 -0.52
N LEU A 56 5.48 -2.94 0.06
CA LEU A 56 5.11 -1.73 -0.64
C LEU A 56 6.15 -0.62 -0.45
N THR A 57 6.23 0.28 -1.42
CA THR A 57 6.99 1.52 -1.38
C THR A 57 6.01 2.66 -1.63
N ARG A 58 6.20 3.78 -0.91
CA ARG A 58 5.41 5.00 -1.09
C ARG A 58 6.09 5.92 -2.10
N SER A 59 5.38 6.28 -3.17
CA SER A 59 5.79 7.31 -4.12
C SER A 59 5.75 8.70 -3.48
N ARG A 60 6.45 9.67 -4.09
CA ARG A 60 6.40 11.09 -3.72
C ARG A 60 4.98 11.66 -3.76
N ASP A 61 4.14 11.16 -4.66
CA ASP A 61 2.73 11.54 -4.80
C ASP A 61 1.80 10.90 -3.74
N GLY A 62 2.34 10.10 -2.81
CA GLY A 62 1.54 9.40 -1.79
C GLY A 62 0.84 8.13 -2.29
N ALA A 63 1.18 7.65 -3.48
CA ALA A 63 0.74 6.35 -3.98
C ALA A 63 1.58 5.20 -3.39
N ASN A 64 0.97 4.05 -3.11
CA ASN A 64 1.67 2.84 -2.69
C ASN A 64 1.78 1.88 -3.86
N LEU A 65 3.00 1.37 -4.08
CA LEU A 65 3.35 0.47 -5.16
C LEU A 65 4.20 -0.68 -4.65
N ARG A 66 4.19 -1.82 -5.32
CA ARG A 66 4.97 -3.00 -4.91
C ARG A 66 6.49 -2.77 -5.06
N SER A 67 7.27 -3.05 -4.02
CA SER A 67 8.74 -2.78 -3.96
C SER A 67 9.61 -3.63 -4.91
N GLY A 68 9.03 -4.55 -5.69
CA GLY A 68 9.72 -5.30 -6.73
C GLY A 68 9.46 -4.81 -8.15
N SER A 69 8.53 -3.85 -8.31
CA SER A 69 8.16 -3.29 -9.61
C SER A 69 9.08 -2.12 -9.91
N THR A 70 10.35 -2.39 -10.24
CA THR A 70 11.23 -1.32 -10.72
C THR A 70 10.67 -0.80 -12.05
N ARG A 71 9.95 0.31 -11.99
CA ARG A 71 9.82 1.24 -13.11
C ARG A 71 10.38 2.55 -12.61
N LEU A 72 11.68 2.70 -12.83
CA LEU A 72 12.36 3.93 -13.19
C LEU A 72 11.40 5.13 -13.26
N HIS A 73 11.28 5.88 -12.18
CA HIS A 73 10.92 7.28 -12.32
C HIS A 73 12.23 8.04 -12.16
N GLY A 74 12.83 8.38 -13.31
CA GLY A 74 14.05 9.14 -13.38
C GLY A 74 13.92 10.43 -12.57
N ALA A 75 14.87 10.62 -11.68
CA ALA A 75 15.31 11.93 -11.23
C ALA A 75 16.80 11.81 -10.86
N ASP A 76 17.60 11.40 -11.85
CA ASP A 76 18.92 11.99 -12.02
C ASP A 76 18.70 13.48 -12.30
N ALA A 77 18.79 14.27 -11.24
CA ALA A 77 18.91 15.72 -11.29
C ALA A 77 19.78 16.15 -10.10
N ALA A 78 21.09 15.98 -10.26
CA ALA A 78 22.13 16.82 -9.67
C ALA A 78 23.46 16.54 -10.39
#